data_AF-A0A167T1Q4-F1
#
_entry.id   AF-A0A167T1Q4-F1
#
_cell.length_a   1.000
_cell.length_b   1.000
_cell.length_c   1.000
_cell.angle_alpha   90.00
_cell.angle_beta   90.00
_cell.angle_gamma   90.00
#
_symmetry.space_group_name_H-M   'P 1'
#
loop_
_entity.id
_entity.type
_entity.pdbx_description
1 polymer ?
#
loop_
_entity_poly.entity_id
_entity_poly.type
_entity_poly.pdbx_seq_one_letter_code
_entity_poly.pdbx_strand_id
1 'polypeptide(L)'
;MALIGHVFNRVLNKYIPVYIAESGNGFIRLTAYIDQKVKDAAFATVKAPFENGKLFKDDDMKQMEQLSITNMSHSSLGDTNAHYSVQGETGAGSKVKGNHAQEDQSKQTVIPAPPLHVGINAQLIPSL
;
A
#
# COMPACT_ATOMS: atom_id res chain seq x y z
N MET A 1 -14.22 -0.29 -12.10
CA MET A 1 -13.22 0.47 -11.33
C MET A 1 -12.95 1.77 -12.07
N ALA A 2 -12.51 2.84 -11.40
CA ALA A 2 -12.18 4.09 -12.09
C ALA A 2 -10.67 4.32 -12.14
N LEU A 3 -10.11 4.47 -13.35
CA LEU A 3 -8.72 4.87 -13.56
C LEU A 3 -8.55 6.34 -13.11
N ILE A 4 -7.57 6.60 -12.25
CA ILE A 4 -7.29 7.96 -11.74
C ILE A 4 -5.89 8.47 -12.08
N GLY A 5 -5.01 7.61 -12.62
CA GLY A 5 -3.67 8.02 -13.04
C GLY A 5 -2.72 6.85 -13.21
N HIS A 6 -1.43 7.18 -13.36
CA HIS A 6 -0.35 6.21 -13.48
C HIS A 6 0.82 6.57 -12.57
N VAL A 7 1.41 5.57 -11.94
CA VAL A 7 2.62 5.70 -11.11
C VAL A 7 3.77 4.94 -11.73
N PHE A 8 4.99 5.43 -11.55
CA PHE A 8 6.18 4.74 -12.01
C PHE A 8 6.58 3.64 -11.03
N ASN A 9 6.51 2.39 -11.47
CA ASN A 9 7.08 1.27 -10.72
C ASN A 9 8.56 1.13 -11.08
N ARG A 10 9.44 1.61 -10.18
CA ARG A 10 10.91 1.59 -10.37
C ARG A 10 11.51 0.20 -10.51
N VAL A 11 10.84 -0.83 -9.97
CA VAL A 11 11.34 -2.21 -10.01
C VAL A 11 11.01 -2.87 -11.35
N LEU A 12 9.82 -2.58 -11.90
CA LEU A 12 9.41 -3.04 -13.23
C LEU A 12 9.89 -2.12 -14.37
N ASN A 13 10.43 -0.95 -14.03
CA ASN A 13 10.82 0.09 -14.98
C ASN A 13 9.69 0.48 -15.96
N LYS A 14 8.45 0.58 -15.45
CA LYS A 14 7.27 0.97 -16.25
C LYS A 14 6.25 1.73 -15.43
N TYR A 15 5.41 2.50 -16.13
CA TYR A 15 4.21 3.10 -15.54
C TYR A 15 3.11 2.04 -15.38
N ILE A 16 2.47 2.01 -14.22
CA ILE A 16 1.34 1.13 -13.91
C ILE A 16 0.10 1.96 -13.56
N PRO A 17 -1.11 1.52 -13.93
CA PRO A 17 -2.34 2.24 -13.65
C PRO A 17 -2.69 2.21 -12.16
N VAL A 18 -3.36 3.28 -11.71
CA VAL A 18 -3.94 3.40 -10.37
C VAL A 18 -5.45 3.55 -10.50
N TYR A 19 -6.18 2.72 -9.77
CA TYR A 19 -7.65 2.67 -9.80
C TYR A 19 -8.26 3.02 -8.44
N ILE A 20 -9.50 3.50 -8.45
CA ILE A 20 -10.41 3.45 -7.30
C ILE A 20 -11.32 2.24 -7.47
N ALA A 21 -11.36 1.37 -6.44
CA ALA A 21 -12.25 0.22 -6.42
C ALA A 21 -13.72 0.67 -6.33
N GLU A 22 -14.57 0.03 -7.13
CA GLU A 22 -16.03 0.24 -7.13
C GLU A 22 -16.75 -0.64 -6.11
N SER A 23 -16.10 -1.69 -5.64
CA SER A 23 -16.68 -2.58 -4.65
C SER A 23 -15.59 -3.28 -3.85
N GLY A 24 -15.99 -3.80 -2.70
CA GLY A 24 -15.19 -4.63 -1.84
C GLY A 24 -16.05 -5.19 -0.72
N ASN A 25 -15.44 -5.83 0.27
CA ASN A 25 -16.20 -6.43 1.35
C ASN A 25 -16.99 -5.36 2.12
N GLY A 26 -18.32 -5.43 2.06
CA GLY A 26 -19.22 -4.50 2.75
C GLY A 26 -19.44 -3.14 2.08
N PHE A 27 -18.97 -2.91 0.84
CA PHE A 27 -19.25 -1.65 0.14
C PHE A 27 -19.42 -1.78 -1.38
N ILE A 28 -20.22 -0.86 -1.92
CA ILE A 28 -20.29 -0.51 -3.34
C ILE A 28 -20.10 1.01 -3.43
N ARG A 29 -19.32 1.47 -4.40
CA ARG A 29 -18.95 2.87 -4.62
C ARG A 29 -19.25 3.26 -6.06
N LEU A 30 -20.05 4.29 -6.23
CA LEU A 30 -20.34 4.87 -7.54
C LEU A 30 -19.22 5.82 -7.95
N THR A 31 -18.12 5.27 -8.49
CA THR A 31 -16.91 6.03 -8.86
C THR A 31 -17.14 7.14 -9.90
N ALA A 32 -18.19 7.02 -10.70
CA ALA A 32 -18.62 8.05 -11.65
C ALA A 32 -19.06 9.36 -10.97
N TYR A 33 -19.54 9.29 -9.73
CA TYR A 33 -20.02 10.45 -8.96
C TYR A 33 -18.97 11.03 -8.01
N ILE A 34 -17.76 10.45 -7.97
CA ILE A 34 -16.65 11.03 -7.22
C ILE A 34 -16.10 12.21 -8.01
N ASP A 35 -16.10 13.39 -7.38
CA ASP A 35 -15.54 14.61 -7.93
C ASP A 35 -14.09 14.42 -8.38
N GLN A 36 -13.72 15.05 -9.48
CA GLN A 36 -12.37 14.95 -10.03
C GLN A 36 -11.31 15.42 -9.02
N LYS A 37 -11.59 16.48 -8.25
CA LYS A 37 -10.70 16.96 -7.19
C LYS A 37 -10.40 15.90 -6.13
N VAL A 38 -11.38 15.06 -5.80
CA VAL A 38 -11.22 13.97 -4.83
C VAL A 38 -10.40 12.84 -5.44
N LYS A 39 -10.58 12.55 -6.72
CA LYS A 39 -9.74 11.58 -7.47
C LYS A 39 -8.28 12.04 -7.54
N ASP A 40 -8.05 13.32 -7.83
CA ASP A 40 -6.72 13.91 -7.92
C ASP A 40 -6.02 13.91 -6.56
N ALA A 41 -6.73 14.24 -5.49
CA ALA A 41 -6.21 14.16 -4.12
C ALA A 41 -5.83 12.72 -3.74
N ALA A 42 -6.71 11.76 -3.99
CA ALA A 42 -6.44 10.35 -3.72
C ALA A 42 -5.23 9.84 -4.52
N PHE A 43 -5.10 10.23 -5.79
CA PHE A 43 -3.96 9.90 -6.61
C PHE A 43 -2.66 10.51 -6.04
N ALA A 44 -2.68 11.78 -5.64
CA ALA A 44 -1.53 12.45 -5.05
C ALA A 44 -1.07 11.77 -3.74
N THR A 45 -2.00 11.34 -2.89
CA THR A 45 -1.71 10.61 -1.65
C THR A 45 -0.97 9.30 -1.90
N VAL A 46 -1.27 8.60 -2.99
CA VAL A 46 -0.66 7.30 -3.31
C VAL A 46 0.63 7.43 -4.12
N LYS A 47 0.70 8.41 -5.04
CA LYS A 47 1.79 8.52 -6.02
C LYS A 47 3.16 8.60 -5.38
N ALA A 48 3.40 9.63 -4.56
CA ALA A 48 4.73 9.87 -4.01
C ALA A 48 5.22 8.72 -3.10
N PRO A 49 4.41 8.21 -2.15
CA PRO A 49 4.82 7.05 -1.32
C PRO A 49 5.06 5.77 -2.11
N PHE A 50 4.36 5.55 -3.23
CA PHE A 50 4.62 4.40 -4.07
C PHE A 50 5.94 4.55 -4.84
N GLU A 51 6.11 5.66 -5.54
CA GLU A 51 7.27 5.89 -6.42
C GLU A 51 8.59 5.96 -5.65
N ASN A 52 8.57 6.41 -4.38
CA ASN A 52 9.74 6.41 -3.50
C ASN A 52 9.96 5.10 -2.72
N GLY A 53 9.13 4.07 -2.94
CA GLY A 53 9.26 2.77 -2.28
C GLY A 53 8.87 2.74 -0.79
N LYS A 54 8.17 3.77 -0.27
CA LYS A 54 7.67 3.75 1.11
C LYS A 54 6.39 2.93 1.27
N LEU A 55 5.62 2.76 0.19
CA LEU A 55 4.34 2.04 0.25
C LEU A 55 4.49 0.53 0.12
N PHE A 56 5.47 0.03 -0.64
CA PHE A 56 5.70 -1.41 -0.79
C PHE A 56 7.20 -1.69 -0.89
N LYS A 57 7.60 -2.90 -0.46
CA LYS A 57 8.98 -3.36 -0.64
C LYS A 57 9.21 -3.76 -2.09
N ASP A 58 10.46 -3.66 -2.55
CA ASP A 58 10.82 -3.96 -3.94
C ASP A 58 10.41 -5.37 -4.37
N ASP A 59 10.51 -6.36 -3.48
CA ASP A 59 10.10 -7.74 -3.77
C ASP A 59 8.60 -7.87 -4.05
N ASP A 60 7.77 -7.10 -3.35
CA ASP A 60 6.34 -7.05 -3.61
C ASP A 60 6.08 -6.33 -4.96
N MET A 61 6.79 -5.22 -5.20
CA MET A 61 6.65 -4.39 -6.42
C MET A 61 6.99 -5.14 -7.72
N LYS A 62 7.80 -6.21 -7.68
CA LYS A 62 8.11 -7.08 -8.84
C LYS A 62 6.87 -7.74 -9.45
N GLN A 63 5.79 -7.86 -8.69
CA GLN A 63 4.55 -8.53 -9.14
C GLN A 63 3.40 -7.53 -9.32
N MET A 64 3.61 -6.25 -9.01
CA MET A 64 2.58 -5.22 -9.02
C MET A 64 2.52 -4.51 -10.37
N GLU A 65 1.53 -4.86 -11.16
CA GLU A 65 1.26 -4.26 -12.47
C GLU A 65 0.11 -3.26 -12.44
N GLN A 66 -0.59 -3.14 -11.31
CA GLN A 66 -1.55 -2.07 -11.05
C GLN A 66 -1.71 -1.81 -9.55
N LEU A 67 -2.25 -0.64 -9.20
CA LEU A 67 -2.67 -0.30 -7.85
C LEU A 67 -4.17 -0.04 -7.77
N SER A 68 -4.76 -0.40 -6.65
CA SER A 68 -6.18 -0.21 -6.37
C SER A 68 -6.38 0.42 -5.00
N ILE A 69 -6.99 1.60 -4.96
CA ILE A 69 -7.47 2.25 -3.73
C ILE A 69 -8.79 1.58 -3.35
N THR A 70 -8.74 0.72 -2.35
CA THR A 70 -9.92 -0.04 -1.88
C THR A 70 -10.73 0.77 -0.88
N ASN A 71 -10.07 1.54 -0.03
CA ASN A 71 -10.70 2.47 0.88
C ASN A 71 -10.05 3.85 0.78
N MET A 72 -10.87 4.89 0.74
CA MET A 72 -10.40 6.28 0.63
C MET A 72 -10.04 6.83 2.03
N SER A 73 -10.15 8.13 2.28
CA SER A 73 -9.85 8.72 3.59
C SER A 73 -10.65 8.06 4.72
N HIS A 74 -9.95 7.37 5.63
CA HIS A 74 -10.52 6.77 6.84
C HIS A 74 -9.49 6.69 7.96
N SER A 75 -9.96 6.59 9.20
CA SER A 75 -9.15 6.23 10.36
C SER A 75 -9.48 4.81 10.81
N SER A 76 -8.63 4.24 11.67
CA SER A 76 -8.88 2.95 12.31
C SER A 76 -8.59 3.03 13.81
N LEU A 77 -9.08 2.04 14.58
CA LEU A 77 -8.81 2.00 16.03
C LEU A 77 -7.31 1.89 16.36
N GLY A 78 -6.51 1.32 15.45
CA GLY A 78 -5.06 1.17 15.59
C GLY A 78 -4.23 2.29 14.97
N ASP A 79 -4.84 3.15 14.15
CA ASP A 79 -4.23 4.33 13.55
C ASP A 79 -5.29 5.41 13.36
N THR A 80 -5.26 6.39 14.26
CA THR A 80 -6.23 7.49 14.27
C THR A 80 -5.98 8.52 13.17
N ASN A 81 -4.83 8.46 12.47
CA ASN A 81 -4.56 9.34 11.36
C ASN A 81 -5.33 8.89 10.12
N ALA A 82 -5.80 9.86 9.35
CA ALA A 82 -6.51 9.59 8.11
C ALA A 82 -5.56 9.01 7.05
N HIS A 83 -5.95 7.89 6.47
CA HIS A 83 -5.18 7.18 5.47
C HIS A 83 -6.08 6.51 4.43
N TYR A 84 -5.47 6.07 3.34
CA TYR A 84 -6.09 5.31 2.25
C TYR A 84 -5.63 3.87 2.33
N SER A 85 -6.54 2.90 2.13
CA SER A 85 -6.15 1.51 1.91
C SER A 85 -5.83 1.31 0.44
N VAL A 86 -4.61 0.85 0.17
CA VAL A 86 -4.09 0.63 -1.17
C VAL A 86 -3.70 -0.82 -1.32
N GLN A 87 -4.01 -1.40 -2.47
CA GLN A 87 -3.65 -2.75 -2.84
C GLN A 87 -2.78 -2.73 -4.09
N GLY A 88 -1.64 -3.40 -4.05
CA GLY A 88 -0.88 -3.74 -5.25
C GLY A 88 -1.38 -5.07 -5.81
N GLU A 89 -1.54 -5.13 -7.13
CA GLU A 89 -2.17 -6.25 -7.83
C GLU A 89 -1.37 -6.65 -9.07
N THR A 90 -1.49 -7.92 -9.47
CA THR A 90 -0.95 -8.40 -10.74
C THR A 90 -1.73 -7.83 -11.92
N GLY A 91 -1.25 -8.03 -13.15
CA GLY A 91 -1.98 -7.58 -14.36
C GLY A 91 -3.36 -8.24 -14.53
N ALA A 92 -3.60 -9.37 -13.87
CA ALA A 92 -4.90 -10.05 -13.83
C ALA A 92 -5.83 -9.56 -12.70
N GLY A 93 -5.38 -8.58 -11.88
CA GLY A 93 -6.15 -8.05 -10.74
C GLY A 93 -6.03 -8.86 -9.45
N SER A 94 -5.18 -9.90 -9.40
CA SER A 94 -4.97 -10.66 -8.17
C SER A 94 -4.19 -9.84 -7.15
N LYS A 95 -4.64 -9.83 -5.90
CA LYS A 95 -3.96 -9.16 -4.79
C LYS A 95 -2.55 -9.72 -4.60
N VAL A 96 -1.54 -8.85 -4.71
CA VAL A 96 -0.17 -9.13 -4.25
C VAL A 96 -0.06 -8.76 -2.78
N LYS A 97 -0.39 -7.50 -2.43
CA LYS A 97 -0.29 -6.99 -1.06
C LYS A 97 -1.15 -5.76 -0.82
N GLY A 98 -1.64 -5.59 0.41
CA GLY A 98 -2.28 -4.36 0.87
C GLY A 98 -1.34 -3.54 1.76
N ASN A 99 -1.45 -2.21 1.70
CA ASN A 99 -0.83 -1.30 2.65
C ASN A 99 -1.66 -0.01 2.81
N HIS A 100 -1.24 0.90 3.68
CA HIS A 100 -1.90 2.17 3.95
C HIS A 100 -1.04 3.36 3.52
N ALA A 101 -1.63 4.27 2.75
CA ALA A 101 -1.01 5.54 2.39
C ALA A 101 -1.57 6.64 3.29
N GLN A 102 -0.72 7.26 4.11
CA GLN A 102 -1.11 8.35 5.01
C GLN A 102 -1.44 9.62 4.22
N GLU A 103 -2.50 10.32 4.62
CA GLU A 103 -2.75 11.68 4.10
C GLU A 103 -1.67 12.66 4.56
N ASP A 104 -1.22 12.53 5.81
CA ASP A 104 -0.10 13.26 6.36
C ASP A 104 1.15 12.37 6.38
N GLN A 105 2.05 12.60 5.43
CA GLN A 105 3.29 11.83 5.31
C GLN A 105 4.19 11.91 6.54
N SER A 106 4.11 12.99 7.34
CA SER A 106 4.90 13.12 8.58
C SER A 106 4.47 12.13 9.66
N LYS A 107 3.26 11.56 9.53
CA LYS A 107 2.68 10.60 10.46
C LYS A 107 2.80 9.17 9.99
N GLN A 108 3.52 8.93 8.89
CA GLN A 108 3.85 7.58 8.46
C GLN A 108 4.89 6.99 9.41
N THR A 109 4.42 6.21 10.39
CA THR A 109 5.27 5.47 11.31
C THR A 109 5.94 4.33 10.54
N VAL A 110 7.23 4.49 10.24
CA VAL A 110 8.07 3.36 9.84
C VAL A 110 8.22 2.50 11.08
N ILE A 111 7.54 1.36 11.15
CA ILE A 111 7.88 0.35 12.16
C ILE A 111 9.15 -0.33 11.64
N PRO A 112 10.35 -0.04 12.18
CA PRO A 112 11.53 -0.84 11.84
C PRO A 112 11.22 -2.29 12.19
N ALA A 113 11.59 -3.21 11.30
CA ALA A 113 11.49 -4.63 11.62
C ALA A 113 12.18 -4.90 12.97
N PRO A 114 11.60 -5.71 13.87
CA PRO A 114 12.29 -6.06 15.10
C PRO A 114 13.65 -6.67 14.72
N PRO A 115 14.73 -6.36 15.45
CA PRO A 115 16.02 -6.99 15.19
C PRO A 115 15.84 -8.50 15.29
N LEU A 116 16.22 -9.23 14.23
CA LEU A 116 16.35 -10.69 14.25
C LEU A 116 17.28 -11.04 15.42
N HIS A 117 16.71 -11.61 16.49
CA HIS A 117 17.50 -12.29 17.51
C HIS A 117 18.18 -13.47 16.81
N VAL A 118 19.45 -13.31 16.46
CA VAL A 118 20.31 -14.42 16.07
C VAL A 118 20.46 -15.30 17.31
N GLY A 119 19.83 -16.48 17.27
CA GLY A 119 19.96 -17.47 18.32
C GLY A 119 21.42 -17.89 18.47
N ILE A 120 22.03 -17.53 19.59
CA ILE A 120 23.32 -18.09 19.98
C ILE A 120 23.03 -19.46 20.59
N ASN A 121 23.47 -20.50 19.90
CA ASN A 121 23.47 -21.88 20.38
C ASN A 121 24.24 -21.98 21.71
N ALA A 122 23.54 -22.14 22.83
CA ALA A 122 24.13 -22.60 24.07
C ALA A 122 24.16 -24.13 24.06
N GLN A 123 25.30 -24.72 23.68
CA GLN A 123 25.63 -26.09 24.05
C GLN A 123 25.88 -26.13 25.56
N LEU A 124 24.94 -26.69 26.31
CA LEU A 124 25.14 -27.11 27.70
C LEU A 124 25.84 -28.47 27.70
N ILE A 125 27.09 -28.49 28.16
CA ILE A 125 27.81 -29.70 28.55
C ILE A 125 27.43 -29.97 30.02
N PRO A 126 27.01 -31.20 30.40
CA PRO A 126 26.64 -31.49 31.78
C PRO A 126 27.86 -31.61 32.70
N SER A 127 27.67 -31.17 33.94
CA SER A 127 28.60 -31.15 35.07
C SER A 127 29.01 -32.54 35.56
N LEU A 128 30.25 -32.63 36.05
CA LEU A 128 30.71 -33.63 37.03
C LEU A 128 30.55 -33.08 38.44
#